data_AF-A0A368EBR4-F1
#
_entry.id   AF-A0A368EBR4-F1
#
_cell.length_a   1.000
_cell.length_b   1.000
_cell.length_c   1.000
_cell.angle_alpha   90.00
_cell.angle_beta   90.00
_cell.angle_gamma   90.00
#
_symmetry.space_group_name_H-M   'P 1'
#
loop_
_entity.id
_entity.type
_entity.pdbx_description
1 polymer ?
#
loop_
_entity_poly.entity_id
_entity_poly.type
_entity_poly.pdbx_seq_one_letter_code
_entity_poly.pdbx_strand_id
1 'polypeptide(L)'
;GGHNIDPAIVEEALLGHEAVAFAGAIGQPDQHSGELPCVYVELVGGAKVTPQELDEFCKEHVKEPGALPKHVEILEELPKTAVGKVFKPDLRKRAIMRVFSETLESSNVNASITSVDDDKKRGLVANISSNEDDDTINQALGGFTVLWQRASN
;
A
#
# COMPACT_ATOMS: atom_id res chain seq x y z
N GLY A 1 -6.52 -0.75 19.72
CA GLY A 1 -7.78 -0.04 19.44
C GLY A 1 -7.86 0.13 17.95
N GLY A 2 -8.79 -0.58 17.29
CA GLY A 2 -8.99 -0.48 15.85
C GLY A 2 -9.79 0.77 15.53
N HIS A 3 -9.10 1.87 15.25
CA HIS A 3 -9.74 3.04 14.68
C HIS A 3 -9.96 2.73 13.20
N ASN A 4 -11.21 2.53 12.79
CA ASN A 4 -11.55 2.48 11.36
C ASN A 4 -11.48 3.91 10.84
N ILE A 5 -10.40 4.21 10.13
CA ILE A 5 -10.19 5.51 9.49
C ILE A 5 -10.73 5.41 8.07
N ASP A 6 -11.61 6.33 7.69
CA ASP A 6 -12.17 6.35 6.34
C ASP A 6 -11.11 6.83 5.33
N PRO A 7 -10.69 5.99 4.37
CA PRO A 7 -9.72 6.40 3.36
C PRO A 7 -10.23 7.57 2.49
N ALA A 8 -11.56 7.78 2.40
CA ALA A 8 -12.14 8.85 1.62
C ALA A 8 -11.67 10.24 2.07
N ILE A 9 -11.36 10.42 3.36
CA ILE A 9 -10.89 11.72 3.90
C ILE A 9 -9.59 12.17 3.20
N VAL A 10 -8.67 11.23 2.97
CA VAL A 10 -7.39 11.50 2.28
C VAL A 10 -7.62 11.70 0.79
N GLU A 11 -8.49 10.89 0.19
CA GLU A 11 -8.82 10.98 -1.24
C GLU A 11 -9.47 12.31 -1.57
N GLU A 12 -10.48 12.73 -0.81
CA GLU A 12 -11.20 13.99 -0.98
C GLU A 12 -10.27 15.20 -0.80
N ALA A 13 -9.36 15.15 0.18
CA ALA A 13 -8.35 16.19 0.34
C ALA A 13 -7.48 16.30 -0.92
N LEU A 14 -6.84 15.20 -1.33
CA LEU A 14 -5.93 15.21 -2.49
C LEU A 14 -6.62 15.55 -3.81
N LEU A 15 -7.88 15.16 -4.01
CA LEU A 15 -8.68 15.55 -5.17
C LEU A 15 -8.96 17.07 -5.23
N GLY A 16 -8.72 17.80 -4.13
CA GLY A 16 -8.73 19.26 -4.10
C GLY A 16 -7.44 19.91 -4.62
N HIS A 17 -6.35 19.15 -4.84
CA HIS A 17 -5.09 19.68 -5.36
C HIS A 17 -5.12 19.70 -6.90
N GLU A 18 -4.77 20.84 -7.51
CA GLU A 18 -4.85 21.06 -8.97
C GLU A 18 -4.05 20.07 -9.85
N ALA A 19 -3.02 19.43 -9.28
CA ALA A 19 -2.15 18.51 -10.00
C ALA A 19 -2.69 17.06 -9.96
N VAL A 20 -3.68 16.76 -9.12
CA VAL A 20 -4.18 15.41 -8.86
C VAL A 20 -5.40 15.12 -9.73
N ALA A 21 -5.32 14.09 -10.56
CA ALA A 21 -6.46 13.60 -11.34
C ALA A 21 -7.25 12.54 -10.56
N PHE A 22 -6.55 11.61 -9.91
CA PHE A 22 -7.14 10.55 -9.10
C PHE A 22 -6.30 10.27 -7.86
N ALA A 23 -6.97 9.91 -6.77
CA ALA A 23 -6.34 9.44 -5.54
C ALA A 23 -6.97 8.12 -5.10
N GLY A 24 -6.14 7.20 -4.62
CA GLY A 24 -6.55 5.92 -4.06
C GLY A 24 -5.86 5.65 -2.73
N ALA A 25 -6.58 5.88 -1.63
CA ALA A 25 -6.14 5.60 -0.27
C ALA A 25 -6.56 4.20 0.19
N ILE A 26 -5.61 3.50 0.81
CA ILE A 26 -5.72 2.13 1.31
C ILE A 26 -4.97 2.01 2.65
N GLY A 27 -5.21 0.91 3.38
CA GLY A 27 -4.31 0.47 4.45
C GLY A 27 -3.15 -0.33 3.86
N GLN A 28 -1.90 0.08 4.12
CA GLN A 28 -0.72 -0.74 3.88
C GLN A 28 -0.45 -1.63 5.11
N PRO A 29 0.14 -2.82 4.96
CA PRO A 29 0.51 -3.65 6.10
C PRO A 29 1.49 -2.95 7.03
N ASP A 30 1.32 -3.16 8.34
CA ASP A 30 2.24 -2.69 9.38
C ASP A 30 2.34 -3.71 10.52
N GLN A 31 3.54 -3.95 11.04
CA GLN A 31 3.76 -4.98 12.07
C GLN A 31 3.25 -4.58 13.46
N HIS A 32 3.03 -3.30 13.71
CA HIS A 32 2.63 -2.80 15.03
C HIS A 32 1.13 -2.47 15.11
N SER A 33 0.65 -1.76 14.11
CA SER A 33 -0.73 -1.24 14.02
C SER A 33 -1.64 -2.13 13.18
N GLY A 34 -1.08 -3.16 12.54
CA GLY A 34 -1.76 -4.01 11.56
C GLY A 34 -1.83 -3.35 10.19
N GLU A 35 -2.33 -2.11 10.13
CA GLU A 35 -2.35 -1.30 8.92
C GLU A 35 -1.99 0.17 9.21
N LEU A 36 -1.41 0.85 8.21
CA LEU A 36 -1.18 2.29 8.20
C LEU A 36 -1.79 2.92 6.93
N PRO A 37 -2.29 4.17 6.97
CA PRO A 37 -2.79 4.82 5.76
C PRO A 37 -1.69 4.99 4.72
N CYS A 38 -2.01 4.70 3.47
CA CYS A 38 -1.14 4.85 2.31
C CYS A 38 -1.99 5.38 1.15
N VAL A 39 -1.44 6.24 0.31
CA VAL A 39 -2.16 6.79 -0.83
C VAL A 39 -1.33 6.74 -2.10
N TYR A 40 -2.00 6.36 -3.18
CA TYR A 40 -1.47 6.40 -4.53
C TYR A 40 -2.20 7.48 -5.32
N VAL A 41 -1.45 8.21 -6.15
CA VAL A 41 -1.95 9.38 -6.88
C VAL A 41 -1.60 9.26 -8.35
N GLU A 42 -2.55 9.58 -9.22
CA GLU A 42 -2.30 9.84 -10.65
C GLU A 42 -2.50 11.32 -10.92
N LEU A 43 -1.57 11.91 -11.66
CA LEU A 43 -1.57 13.34 -11.92
C LEU A 43 -2.43 13.69 -13.13
N VAL A 44 -2.90 14.93 -13.16
CA VAL A 44 -3.41 15.56 -14.38
C VAL A 44 -2.29 15.56 -15.43
N GLY A 45 -2.63 15.30 -16.69
CA GLY A 45 -1.66 15.21 -17.78
C GLY A 45 -0.73 16.42 -17.85
N GLY A 46 0.58 16.17 -17.70
CA GLY A 46 1.63 17.19 -17.76
C GLY A 46 1.86 17.98 -16.46
N ALA A 47 1.06 17.75 -15.41
CA ALA A 47 1.30 18.33 -14.10
C ALA A 47 2.58 17.75 -13.47
N LYS A 48 3.19 18.52 -12.56
CA LYS A 48 4.37 18.11 -11.79
C LYS A 48 4.17 18.48 -10.34
N VAL A 49 4.25 17.48 -9.49
CA VAL A 49 4.23 17.60 -8.03
C VAL A 49 5.00 16.40 -7.49
N THR A 50 5.61 16.54 -6.33
CA THR A 50 6.37 15.49 -5.66
C THR A 50 5.50 14.80 -4.60
N PRO A 51 5.80 13.54 -4.23
CA PRO A 51 5.14 12.90 -3.11
C PRO A 51 5.23 13.69 -1.80
N GLN A 52 6.34 14.40 -1.59
CA GLN A 52 6.55 15.25 -0.41
C GLN A 52 5.60 16.44 -0.38
N GLU A 53 5.42 17.14 -1.51
CA GLU A 53 4.44 18.24 -1.61
C GLU A 53 3.00 17.75 -1.39
N LEU A 54 2.67 16.55 -1.86
CA LEU A 54 1.35 15.95 -1.62
C LEU A 54 1.15 15.52 -0.15
N ASP A 55 2.19 15.04 0.53
CA ASP A 55 2.16 14.75 1.97
C ASP A 55 1.99 16.03 2.80
N GLU A 56 2.69 17.11 2.44
CA GLU A 56 2.51 18.44 3.04
C GLU A 56 1.09 18.96 2.83
N PHE A 57 0.55 18.84 1.62
CA PHE A 57 -0.84 19.16 1.33
C PHE A 57 -1.81 18.35 2.21
N CYS A 58 -1.59 17.04 2.37
CA CYS A 58 -2.39 16.22 3.27
C CYS A 58 -2.35 16.74 4.72
N LYS A 59 -1.18 17.13 5.23
CA LYS A 59 -1.04 17.65 6.61
C LYS A 59 -1.84 18.93 6.85
N GLU A 60 -2.02 19.76 5.82
CA GLU A 60 -2.80 21.00 5.92
C GLU A 60 -4.32 20.73 5.82
N HIS A 61 -4.72 19.79 4.97
CA HIS A 61 -6.11 19.60 4.56
C HIS A 61 -6.83 18.45 5.28
N VAL A 62 -6.13 17.40 5.72
CA VAL A 62 -6.69 16.26 6.47
C VAL A 62 -6.69 16.58 7.97
N LYS A 63 -7.88 16.71 8.56
CA LYS A 63 -8.03 17.12 9.97
C LYS A 63 -7.89 15.98 10.97
N GLU A 64 -8.02 14.74 10.53
CA GLU A 64 -7.84 13.56 11.37
C GLU A 64 -6.37 13.11 11.34
N PRO A 65 -5.58 13.29 12.42
CA PRO A 65 -4.15 12.99 12.38
C PRO A 65 -3.85 11.53 12.10
N GLY A 66 -4.75 10.62 12.51
CA GLY A 66 -4.62 9.20 12.22
C GLY A 66 -4.76 8.88 10.74
N ALA A 67 -5.45 9.73 9.96
CA ALA A 67 -5.68 9.52 8.52
C ALA A 67 -4.53 9.98 7.64
N LEU A 68 -3.57 10.72 8.19
CA LEU A 68 -2.43 11.19 7.42
C LEU A 68 -1.64 10.00 6.82
N PRO A 69 -1.40 10.00 5.49
CA PRO A 69 -0.69 8.92 4.84
C PRO A 69 0.73 8.76 5.43
N LYS A 70 1.15 7.51 5.61
CA LYS A 70 2.54 7.14 5.93
C LYS A 70 3.36 6.83 4.68
N HIS A 71 2.68 6.69 3.54
CA HIS A 71 3.28 6.53 2.22
C HIS A 71 2.43 7.29 1.20
N VAL A 72 3.10 8.06 0.36
CA VAL A 72 2.51 8.76 -0.79
C VAL A 72 3.33 8.34 -2.01
N GLU A 73 2.65 7.87 -3.06
CA GLU A 73 3.31 7.47 -4.30
C GLU A 73 2.53 7.96 -5.50
N ILE A 74 3.26 8.54 -6.46
CA ILE A 74 2.70 8.97 -7.73
C ILE A 74 2.91 7.85 -8.75
N LEU A 75 1.82 7.37 -9.33
CA LEU A 75 1.81 6.38 -10.39
C LEU A 75 1.54 7.06 -11.73
N GLU A 76 2.10 6.50 -12.80
CA GLU A 76 1.79 6.94 -14.17
C GLU A 76 0.30 6.79 -14.46
N GLU A 77 -0.30 5.67 -14.02
CA GLU A 77 -1.73 5.42 -14.10
C GLU A 77 -2.19 4.60 -12.89
N LEU A 78 -3.28 5.02 -12.23
CA LEU A 78 -3.96 4.22 -11.23
C LEU A 78 -4.76 3.11 -11.91
N PRO A 79 -4.83 1.90 -11.29
CA PRO A 79 -5.73 0.86 -11.75
C PRO A 79 -7.16 1.34 -11.60
N LYS A 80 -7.98 1.14 -12.64
CA LYS A 80 -9.37 1.58 -12.68
C LYS A 80 -10.28 0.40 -13.04
N THR A 81 -11.48 0.41 -12.48
CA THR A 81 -12.58 -0.46 -12.89
C THR A 81 -13.04 -0.10 -14.31
N ALA A 82 -13.83 -0.98 -14.95
CA ALA A 82 -14.42 -0.72 -16.27
C ALA A 82 -15.27 0.56 -16.35
N VAL A 83 -15.70 1.11 -15.20
CA VAL A 83 -16.47 2.37 -15.09
C VAL A 83 -15.61 3.55 -14.63
N GLY A 84 -14.28 3.42 -14.65
CA GLY A 84 -13.34 4.51 -14.40
C GLY A 84 -13.05 4.82 -12.92
N LYS A 85 -13.63 4.09 -11.97
CA LYS A 85 -13.31 4.25 -10.53
C LYS A 85 -11.99 3.59 -10.18
N VAL A 86 -11.19 4.20 -9.29
CA VAL A 86 -9.95 3.61 -8.76
C VAL A 86 -10.22 2.22 -8.18
N PHE A 87 -9.44 1.23 -8.62
CA PHE A 87 -9.54 -0.15 -8.20
C PHE A 87 -8.56 -0.44 -7.05
N LYS A 88 -9.00 -0.13 -5.83
CA LYS A 88 -8.22 -0.29 -4.59
C LYS A 88 -7.60 -1.68 -4.34
N PRO A 89 -8.21 -2.82 -4.76
CA PRO A 89 -7.59 -4.13 -4.56
C PRO A 89 -6.16 -4.24 -5.13
N ASP A 90 -5.91 -3.68 -6.31
CA ASP A 90 -4.57 -3.71 -6.92
C ASP A 90 -3.57 -2.81 -6.17
N LEU A 91 -4.06 -1.69 -5.62
CA LEU A 91 -3.25 -0.82 -4.76
C LEU A 91 -2.85 -1.50 -3.45
N ARG A 92 -3.74 -2.30 -2.84
CA ARG A 92 -3.41 -3.12 -1.66
C ARG A 92 -2.35 -4.16 -1.98
N LYS A 93 -2.46 -4.85 -3.12
CA LYS A 93 -1.45 -5.81 -3.58
C LYS A 93 -0.09 -5.13 -3.78
N ARG A 94 -0.06 -3.96 -4.42
CA ARG A 94 1.15 -3.13 -4.57
C ARG A 94 1.77 -2.77 -3.22
N ALA A 95 0.96 -2.32 -2.26
CA ALA A 95 1.44 -1.98 -0.92
C ALA A 95 2.03 -3.20 -0.20
N ILE A 96 1.39 -4.37 -0.28
CA ILE A 96 1.92 -5.62 0.29
C ILE A 96 3.26 -5.99 -0.35
N MET A 97 3.35 -5.98 -1.69
CA MET A 97 4.60 -6.29 -2.40
C MET A 97 5.73 -5.36 -1.95
N ARG A 98 5.46 -4.05 -1.87
CA ARG A 98 6.45 -3.06 -1.44
C ARG A 98 6.90 -3.29 0.01
N VAL A 99 5.97 -3.30 0.96
CA VAL A 99 6.27 -3.41 2.39
C VAL A 99 6.98 -4.73 2.71
N PHE A 100 6.56 -5.84 2.11
CA PHE A 100 7.20 -7.13 2.35
C PHE A 100 8.60 -7.18 1.74
N SER A 101 8.80 -6.64 0.53
CA SER A 101 10.13 -6.58 -0.09
C SER A 101 11.09 -5.73 0.77
N GLU A 102 10.67 -4.54 1.18
CA GLU A 102 11.45 -3.65 2.06
C GLU A 102 11.81 -4.33 3.39
N THR A 103 10.88 -5.11 3.96
CA THR A 103 11.11 -5.83 5.22
C THR A 103 12.09 -6.99 5.07
N LEU A 104 11.97 -7.77 3.99
CA LEU A 104 12.89 -8.86 3.68
C LEU A 104 14.31 -8.33 3.45
N GLU A 105 14.43 -7.25 2.66
CA GLU A 105 15.69 -6.56 2.42
C GLU A 105 16.32 -6.04 3.72
N SER A 106 15.54 -5.34 4.55
CA SER A 106 16.02 -4.80 5.84
C SER A 106 16.38 -5.88 6.85
N SER A 107 15.82 -7.08 6.70
CA SER A 107 16.12 -8.25 7.53
C SER A 107 17.23 -9.13 6.94
N ASN A 108 17.83 -8.72 5.81
CA ASN A 108 18.82 -9.49 5.04
C ASN A 108 18.36 -10.90 4.66
N VAL A 109 17.07 -11.08 4.37
CA VAL A 109 16.50 -12.37 3.96
C VAL A 109 16.52 -12.47 2.43
N ASN A 110 17.17 -13.49 1.88
CA ASN A 110 17.25 -13.71 0.43
C ASN A 110 15.94 -14.31 -0.12
N ALA A 111 14.94 -13.45 -0.25
CA ALA A 111 13.60 -13.79 -0.70
C ALA A 111 13.02 -12.67 -1.56
N SER A 112 12.11 -13.04 -2.47
CA SER A 112 11.44 -12.10 -3.36
C SER A 112 9.94 -12.37 -3.41
N ILE A 113 9.14 -11.30 -3.46
CA ILE A 113 7.69 -11.40 -3.61
C ILE A 113 7.37 -11.52 -5.10
N THR A 114 6.78 -12.65 -5.47
CA THR A 114 6.43 -12.96 -6.88
C THR A 114 5.05 -12.46 -7.27
N SER A 115 4.07 -12.56 -6.37
CA SER A 115 2.72 -12.03 -6.57
C SER A 115 2.00 -11.88 -5.23
N VAL A 116 0.87 -11.19 -5.23
CA VAL A 116 -0.09 -11.16 -4.12
C VAL A 116 -1.47 -11.53 -4.65
N ASP A 117 -1.98 -12.65 -4.19
CA ASP A 117 -3.20 -13.26 -4.71
C ASP A 117 -4.35 -13.19 -3.71
N ASP A 118 -5.57 -13.23 -4.22
CA ASP A 118 -6.78 -13.30 -3.41
C ASP A 118 -7.11 -14.77 -3.11
N ASP A 119 -6.92 -15.17 -1.86
CA ASP A 119 -7.33 -16.46 -1.34
C ASP A 119 -8.70 -16.34 -0.66
N LYS A 120 -9.65 -17.17 -1.11
CA LYS A 120 -11.05 -17.14 -0.65
C LYS A 120 -11.24 -17.27 0.86
N LYS A 121 -10.29 -17.86 1.59
CA LYS A 121 -10.37 -18.09 3.04
C LYS A 121 -9.41 -17.19 3.81
N ARG A 122 -8.26 -16.87 3.22
CA ARG A 122 -7.14 -16.18 3.88
C ARG A 122 -7.03 -14.70 3.51
N GLY A 123 -7.82 -14.23 2.55
CA GLY A 123 -7.69 -12.87 2.02
C GLY A 123 -6.48 -12.74 1.11
N LEU A 124 -5.79 -11.60 1.16
CA LEU A 124 -4.59 -11.38 0.37
C LEU A 124 -3.43 -12.19 0.93
N VAL A 125 -2.75 -12.95 0.06
CA VAL A 125 -1.60 -13.78 0.41
C VAL A 125 -0.43 -13.46 -0.51
N ALA A 126 0.72 -13.15 0.07
CA ALA A 126 1.96 -12.92 -0.68
C ALA A 126 2.65 -14.25 -1.06
N ASN A 127 2.99 -14.42 -2.33
CA ASN A 127 3.73 -15.57 -2.81
C ASN A 127 5.23 -15.25 -2.87
N ILE A 128 6.03 -16.06 -2.18
CA ILE A 128 7.46 -15.79 -1.99
C ILE A 128 8.29 -16.86 -2.67
N SER A 129 9.26 -16.42 -3.49
CA SER A 129 10.33 -17.26 -4.00
C SER A 129 11.60 -16.99 -3.20
N SER A 130 12.17 -18.03 -2.60
CA SER A 130 13.34 -17.92 -1.73
C SER A 130 14.03 -19.28 -1.55
N ASN A 131 15.35 -19.23 -1.29
CA ASN A 131 16.15 -20.38 -0.86
C ASN A 131 16.29 -20.48 0.68
N GLU A 132 15.87 -19.45 1.41
CA GLU A 132 15.84 -19.44 2.88
C GLU A 132 14.79 -20.44 3.38
N ASP A 133 14.88 -20.87 4.63
CA ASP A 133 13.87 -21.72 5.28
C ASP A 133 12.64 -20.90 5.74
N ASP A 134 11.53 -21.60 6.06
CA ASP A 134 10.28 -20.95 6.44
C ASP A 134 10.38 -20.20 7.78
N ASP A 135 11.23 -20.63 8.71
CA ASP A 135 11.40 -19.97 10.01
C ASP A 135 12.10 -18.61 9.82
N THR A 136 13.12 -18.56 8.96
CA THR A 136 13.82 -17.32 8.60
C THR A 136 12.86 -16.30 7.96
N ILE A 137 12.00 -16.73 7.04
CA ILE A 137 10.99 -15.83 6.44
C ILE A 137 9.94 -15.41 7.49
N ASN A 138 9.50 -16.33 8.35
CA ASN A 138 8.53 -16.03 9.40
C ASN A 138 9.10 -15.07 10.46
N GLN A 139 10.40 -15.10 10.77
CA GLN A 139 11.01 -14.13 11.66
C GLN A 139 10.91 -12.70 11.09
N ALA A 140 11.03 -12.54 9.76
CA ALA A 140 10.92 -11.24 9.12
C ALA A 140 9.45 -10.79 8.93
N LEU A 141 8.57 -11.69 8.47
CA LEU A 141 7.22 -11.33 8.02
C LEU A 141 6.10 -11.71 9.01
N GLY A 142 6.38 -12.52 10.03
CA GLY A 142 5.38 -13.04 10.95
C GLY A 142 4.68 -11.98 11.82
N GLY A 143 5.23 -10.76 11.88
CA GLY A 143 4.60 -9.62 12.54
C GLY A 143 3.45 -8.97 11.75
N PHE A 144 3.31 -9.28 10.45
CA PHE A 144 2.22 -8.72 9.63
C PHE A 144 0.94 -9.55 9.75
N THR A 145 -0.20 -8.90 9.56
CA THR A 145 -1.52 -9.55 9.47
C THR A 145 -1.74 -10.25 8.12
N VAL A 146 -1.07 -9.77 7.08
CA VAL A 146 -1.10 -10.36 5.74
C VAL A 146 -0.26 -11.63 5.73
N LEU A 147 -0.84 -12.72 5.23
CA LEU A 147 -0.18 -14.01 5.19
C LEU A 147 0.77 -14.12 3.98
N TRP A 148 1.73 -15.02 4.08
CA TRP A 148 2.59 -15.41 2.98
C TRP A 148 2.56 -16.92 2.76
N GLN A 149 2.98 -17.35 1.56
CA GLN A 149 3.21 -18.74 1.21
C GLN A 149 4.36 -18.85 0.21
N ARG A 150 4.95 -20.04 0.07
CA ARG A 150 5.91 -20.31 -1.01
C ARG A 150 5.21 -20.22 -2.36
N ALA A 151 5.87 -19.56 -3.32
CA ALA A 151 5.44 -19.61 -4.71
C ALA A 151 5.41 -21.06 -5.18
N SER A 152 4.32 -21.47 -5.82
CA SER A 152 4.28 -22.77 -6.50
C SER A 152 5.11 -22.69 -7.76
N ASN A 153 5.99 -23.68 -7.98
CA ASN A 153 6.76 -23.81 -9.23
C ASN A 153 5.85 -24.06 -10.45
#